data_AF-Q2BA99-F1
#
_entry.id   AF-Q2BA99-F1
#
_cell.length_a   1.000
_cell.length_b   1.000
_cell.length_c   1.000
_cell.angle_alpha   90.00
_cell.angle_beta   90.00
_cell.angle_gamma   90.00
#
_symmetry.space_group_name_H-M   'P 1'
#
loop_
_entity.id
_entity.type
_entity.pdbx_description
1 polymer ?
#
loop_
_entity_poly.entity_id
_entity_poly.type
_entity_poly.pdbx_seq_one_letter_code
_entity_poly.pdbx_strand_id
1 'polypeptide(L)' 'MKKKELDKDFVPRNSSMAENVEEMHNLGKQMEHLRTGEELEEDGKQPDPIQYKDNEK' A
#
# COMPACT_ATOMS: atom_id res chain seq x y z
N MET A 1 10.87 -0.36 33.20
CA MET A 1 9.65 -0.97 32.65
C MET A 1 10.03 -2.27 31.95
N LYS A 2 9.49 -3.43 32.36
CA LYS A 2 9.77 -4.70 31.66
C LYS A 2 9.04 -4.69 30.32
N LYS A 3 9.76 -4.91 29.21
CA LYS A 3 9.15 -5.09 27.89
C LYS A 3 8.33 -6.40 27.94
N LYS A 4 7.03 -6.32 27.68
CA LYS A 4 6.22 -7.53 27.43
C LYS A 4 6.59 -8.00 26.04
N GLU A 5 7.23 -9.16 25.95
CA GLU A 5 7.49 -9.82 24.68
C GLU A 5 6.16 -10.36 24.14
N LEU A 6 5.87 -10.09 22.87
CA LEU A 6 4.71 -10.62 22.18
C LEU A 6 4.94 -12.12 21.89
N ASP A 7 3.86 -12.88 21.83
CA ASP A 7 3.93 -14.29 21.44
C ASP A 7 4.53 -14.41 20.02
N LYS A 8 5.27 -15.50 19.76
CA LYS A 8 5.88 -15.76 18.44
C LYS A 8 4.83 -15.89 17.34
N ASP A 9 3.63 -16.33 17.70
CA ASP A 9 2.49 -16.50 16.80
C ASP A 9 1.51 -15.30 16.85
N PHE A 10 1.88 -14.20 17.53
CA PHE A 10 1.04 -13.01 17.61
C PHE A 10 1.03 -12.27 16.26
N VAL A 11 -0.10 -12.35 15.56
CA VAL A 11 -0.40 -11.55 14.38
C VAL A 11 -1.26 -10.36 14.82
N PRO A 12 -0.76 -9.12 14.76
CA PRO A 12 -1.57 -7.93 15.03
C PRO A 12 -2.80 -7.88 14.12
N ARG A 13 -3.95 -7.43 14.63
CA ARG A 13 -5.19 -7.30 13.83
C ARG A 13 -5.02 -6.46 12.57
N ASN A 14 -4.08 -5.53 12.58
CA ASN A 14 -3.77 -4.62 11.47
C ASN A 14 -2.43 -4.95 10.78
N SER A 15 -1.88 -6.15 10.94
CA SER A 15 -0.57 -6.48 10.35
C SER A 15 -0.62 -6.72 8.85
N SER A 16 -1.81 -6.99 8.30
CA SER A 16 -2.01 -7.16 6.87
C SER A 16 -2.78 -5.96 6.30
N MET A 17 -2.41 -5.58 5.08
CA MET A 17 -3.10 -4.53 4.30
C MET A 17 -4.57 -4.91 3.99
N ALA A 18 -4.87 -6.21 3.98
CA ALA A 18 -6.22 -6.75 3.88
C ALA A 18 -6.42 -7.78 5.01
N GLU A 19 -7.54 -7.70 5.71
CA GLU A 19 -7.90 -8.55 6.84
C GLU A 19 -8.29 -9.98 6.39
N ASN A 20 -8.72 -10.15 5.14
CA ASN A 20 -9.12 -11.45 4.56
C ASN A 20 -9.02 -11.51 3.02
N VAL A 21 -9.27 -12.68 2.44
CA VAL A 21 -9.18 -12.94 0.99
C VAL A 21 -10.23 -12.18 0.18
N GLU A 22 -11.44 -12.02 0.73
CA GLU A 22 -12.51 -11.27 0.07
C GLU A 22 -12.15 -9.79 -0.06
N GLU A 23 -11.60 -9.19 1.01
CA GLU A 23 -11.11 -7.83 1.02
C GLU A 23 -9.94 -7.63 0.04
N MET A 24 -9.00 -8.57 -0.03
CA MET A 24 -7.91 -8.54 -1.01
C MET A 24 -8.45 -8.46 -2.46
N HIS A 25 -9.46 -9.26 -2.78
CA HIS A 25 -10.08 -9.26 -4.11
C HIS A 25 -10.86 -7.97 -4.40
N ASN A 26 -11.61 -7.46 -3.41
CA ASN A 26 -12.33 -6.20 -3.54
C ASN A 26 -11.37 -5.01 -3.71
N LEU A 27 -10.22 -5.02 -3.05
CA LEU A 27 -9.17 -4.03 -3.25
C LEU A 27 -8.59 -4.11 -4.67
N GLY A 28 -8.35 -5.31 -5.19
CA GLY A 28 -7.90 -5.51 -6.57
C GLY A 28 -8.85 -4.90 -7.60
N LYS A 29 -10.16 -5.08 -7.43
CA LYS A 29 -11.18 -4.45 -8.29
C LYS A 29 -11.18 -2.93 -8.21
N GLN A 30 -10.97 -2.36 -7.02
CA GLN A 30 -10.87 -0.91 -6.86
C GLN A 30 -9.62 -0.36 -7.58
N MET A 31 -8.53 -1.12 -7.56
CA MET A 31 -7.27 -0.77 -8.23
C MET A 31 -7.33 -0.93 -9.76
N GLU A 32 -8.19 -1.80 -10.29
CA GLU A 32 -8.35 -2.00 -11.75
C GLU A 32 -8.76 -0.72 -12.49
N HIS A 33 -9.47 0.19 -11.82
CA HIS A 33 -9.87 1.46 -12.40
C HIS A 33 -8.84 2.58 -12.23
N LEU A 34 -7.71 2.33 -11.56
CA LEU A 34 -6.62 3.30 -11.50
C LEU A 34 -5.83 3.29 -12.81
N ARG A 35 -5.73 4.48 -13.39
CA ARG A 35 -4.94 4.69 -14.61
C ARG A 35 -3.46 4.53 -14.32
N THR A 36 -2.76 3.90 -15.25
CA THR A 36 -1.29 3.81 -15.24
C THR A 36 -0.66 5.16 -15.59
N GLY A 37 0.65 5.31 -15.37
CA GLY A 37 1.38 6.51 -15.79
C GLY A 37 1.28 6.77 -17.29
N GLU A 38 1.38 5.71 -18.11
CA GLU A 38 1.27 5.78 -19.57
C GLU A 38 -0.13 6.27 -20.01
N GLU A 39 -1.19 5.73 -19.42
CA GLU A 39 -2.57 6.16 -19.70
C GLU A 39 -2.84 7.61 -19.26
N LEU A 40 -2.18 8.08 -18.20
CA LEU A 40 -2.27 9.49 -17.81
C LEU A 40 -1.59 10.39 -18.84
N GLU A 41 -0.43 10.00 -19.37
CA GLU A 41 0.30 10.75 -20.39
C GLU A 41 -0.50 10.87 -21.70
N GLU A 42 -1.16 9.79 -22.13
CA GLU A 42 -2.06 9.79 -23.31
C GLU A 42 -3.23 10.77 -23.14
N ASP A 43 -3.77 10.89 -21.92
CA ASP A 43 -4.83 11.83 -21.56
C ASP A 43 -4.33 13.27 -21.34
N GLY A 44 -3.03 13.54 -21.57
CA GLY A 44 -2.40 14.84 -21.30
C GLY A 44 -2.33 15.21 -19.81
N LYS A 45 -2.42 14.22 -18.92
CA LYS A 45 -2.26 14.36 -17.48
C LYS A 45 -0.85 13.93 -17.08
N GLN A 46 -0.35 14.48 -15.99
CA GLN A 46 0.97 14.15 -15.48
C GLN A 46 0.84 13.21 -14.27
N PRO A 47 1.61 12.11 -14.20
CA PRO A 47 1.68 11.29 -13.00
C PRO A 47 2.30 12.08 -11.84
N ASP A 48 2.01 11.64 -10.62
CA ASP A 48 2.60 12.24 -9.42
C ASP A 48 4.14 12.12 -9.47
N PRO A 49 4.89 13.18 -9.09
CA PRO A 49 6.34 13.12 -9.04
C PRO A 49 6.82 11.99 -8.13
N ILE A 50 7.83 11.25 -8.58
CA ILE A 50 8.51 10.27 -7.74
C ILE A 50 9.10 11.02 -6.54
N GLN A 51 8.58 10.73 -5.35
CA GLN A 51 9.12 11.29 -4.12
C GLN A 51 10.47 10.65 -3.84
N TYR A 52 11.55 11.34 -4.21
CA TYR A 52 12.88 10.99 -3.72
C TYR A 52 12.93 11.35 -2.23
N LYS A 53 13.26 10.38 -1.37
CA LYS A 53 13.81 10.76 -0.07
C LYS A 53 15.16 11.37 -0.38
N ASP A 54 15.31 12.67 -0.19
CA ASP A 54 16.65 13.23 -0.08
C ASP A 54 17.36 12.39 0.99
N ASN A 55 18.51 11.81 0.61
CA ASN A 55 19.43 11.26 1.58
C ASN A 55 20.04 12.45 2.35
N GLU A 56 19.23 13.14 3.15
CA GLU A 56 19.68 14.15 4.09
C GLU A 56 19.85 13.49 5.46
N LYS A 57 21.09 13.00 5.62
CA LYS A 57 21.90 12.82 6.84
C LYS A 57 21.22 12.42 8.15
#